data_AF-A0AA37BCS5-F1
#
_entry.id   AF-A0AA37BCS5-F1
#
_cell.length_a   1.000
_cell.length_b   1.000
_cell.length_c   1.000
_cell.angle_alpha   90.00
_cell.angle_beta   90.00
_cell.angle_gamma   90.00
#
_symmetry.space_group_name_H-M   'P 1'
#
loop_
_entity.id
_entity.type
_entity.pdbx_description
1 polymer ?
#
loop_
_entity_poly.entity_id
_entity_poly.type
_entity_poly.pdbx_seq_one_letter_code
_entity_poly.pdbx_strand_id
1 'polypeptide(L)'
;MTSAGLNGIDPERLEQAAALRDGADRLTVLGEELGGKLHRYGIGTDAPREIIRIADRGRTGASKLRERAELIRKLNEGGVKSGEFDPLT
;
A
#
# COMPACT_ATOMS: atom_id res chain seq x y z
N MET A 1 -17.91 -34.74 2.38
CA MET A 1 -16.84 -34.00 3.08
C MET A 1 -16.66 -32.67 2.37
N THR A 2 -17.28 -31.62 2.89
CA THR A 2 -17.07 -30.24 2.45
C THR A 2 -15.77 -29.76 3.05
N SER A 3 -14.67 -29.84 2.29
CA SER A 3 -13.45 -29.10 2.62
C SER A 3 -13.80 -27.62 2.49
N ALA A 4 -14.14 -27.01 3.63
CA ALA A 4 -14.34 -25.58 3.77
C ALA A 4 -13.19 -24.84 3.07
N GLY A 5 -13.53 -23.91 2.19
CA GLY A 5 -12.59 -23.09 1.44
C GLY A 5 -11.54 -22.51 2.37
N LEU A 6 -10.27 -22.69 2.00
CA LEU A 6 -9.12 -22.07 2.64
C LEU A 6 -9.42 -20.57 2.78
N ASN A 7 -9.40 -20.10 4.02
CA ASN A 7 -9.91 -18.81 4.47
C ASN A 7 -9.28 -17.62 3.73
N GLY A 8 -10.00 -17.08 2.75
CA GLY A 8 -10.26 -15.64 2.59
C GLY A 8 -9.12 -14.70 2.20
N ILE A 9 -7.88 -15.16 2.01
CA ILE A 9 -6.85 -14.35 1.36
C ILE A 9 -6.64 -14.87 -0.06
N ASP A 10 -7.06 -14.05 -1.01
CA ASP A 10 -6.71 -14.23 -2.40
C ASP A 10 -5.26 -13.75 -2.62
N PRO A 11 -4.32 -14.61 -3.06
CA PRO A 11 -2.95 -14.20 -3.40
C PRO A 11 -2.90 -13.05 -4.42
N GLU A 12 -3.93 -12.88 -5.26
CA GLU A 12 -4.05 -11.71 -6.14
C GLU A 12 -4.08 -10.39 -5.35
N ARG A 13 -4.62 -10.37 -4.12
CA ARG A 13 -4.64 -9.15 -3.28
C ARG A 13 -3.27 -8.74 -2.77
N LEU A 14 -2.35 -9.70 -2.60
CA LEU A 14 -0.96 -9.43 -2.24
C LEU A 14 -0.19 -8.85 -3.44
N GLU A 15 -0.42 -9.39 -4.64
CA GLU A 15 0.14 -8.84 -5.88
C GLU A 15 -0.39 -7.41 -6.15
N GLN A 16 -1.68 -7.16 -5.90
CA GLN A 16 -2.27 -5.82 -6.00
C GLN A 16 -1.62 -4.82 -5.03
N ALA A 17 -1.25 -5.22 -3.81
CA ALA A 17 -0.56 -4.35 -2.87
C ALA A 17 0.86 -3.99 -3.34
N ALA A 18 1.58 -4.95 -3.93
CA ALA A 18 2.90 -4.71 -4.52
C ALA A 18 2.81 -3.78 -5.74
N ALA A 19 1.84 -4.03 -6.64
CA ALA A 19 1.58 -3.17 -7.79
C ALA A 19 1.18 -1.75 -7.39
N LEU A 20 0.37 -1.61 -6.33
CA LEU A 20 0.00 -0.30 -5.78
C LEU A 20 1.21 0.46 -5.24
N ARG A 21 2.14 -0.25 -4.57
CA ARG A 21 3.37 0.36 -4.07
C ARG A 21 4.30 0.81 -5.21
N ASP A 22 4.51 -0.04 -6.21
CA ASP A 22 5.32 0.32 -7.39
C ASP A 22 4.71 1.51 -8.14
N GLY A 23 3.38 1.51 -8.33
CA GLY A 23 2.66 2.64 -8.92
C GLY A 23 2.82 3.94 -8.12
N ALA A 24 2.76 3.85 -6.78
CA ALA A 24 3.00 5.01 -5.91
C ALA A 24 4.43 5.54 -6.07
N ASP A 25 5.44 4.68 -6.06
CA ASP A 25 6.83 5.11 -6.18
C ASP A 25 7.11 5.77 -7.54
N ARG A 26 6.57 5.23 -8.64
CA ARG A 26 6.63 5.87 -9.97
C ARG A 26 5.94 7.24 -9.98
N LEU A 27 4.82 7.38 -9.28
CA LEU A 27 4.08 8.63 -9.20
C LEU A 27 4.84 9.69 -8.40
N THR A 28 5.56 9.31 -7.34
CA THR A 28 6.48 10.21 -6.62
C THR A 28 7.56 10.75 -7.56
N VAL A 29 8.26 9.86 -8.29
CA VAL A 29 9.31 10.25 -9.26
C VAL A 29 8.75 11.21 -10.31
N LEU A 30 7.58 10.90 -10.88
CA LEU A 30 6.92 11.76 -11.86
C LEU A 30 6.63 13.15 -11.28
N GLY A 31 6.13 13.23 -10.05
CA GLY A 31 5.85 14.49 -9.37
C GLY A 31 7.11 15.34 -9.17
N GLU A 32 8.20 14.73 -8.74
CA GLU A 32 9.49 15.41 -8.56
C GLU A 32 10.05 15.92 -9.89
N GLU A 33 10.06 15.08 -10.93
CA GLU A 33 10.54 15.47 -12.26
C GLU A 33 9.73 16.60 -12.88
N LEU A 34 8.40 16.51 -12.77
CA LEU A 34 7.49 17.53 -13.28
C LEU A 34 7.67 18.84 -12.51
N GLY A 35 7.76 18.78 -11.18
CA GLY A 35 8.04 19.95 -10.34
C GLY A 35 9.35 20.62 -10.71
N GLY A 36 10.42 19.85 -10.88
CA GLY A 36 11.73 20.36 -11.30
C GLY A 36 11.74 20.96 -12.70
N LYS A 37 10.99 20.39 -13.66
CA LYS A 37 10.81 20.98 -15.00
C LYS A 37 10.04 22.30 -14.93
N LEU A 38 8.90 22.33 -14.25
CA LEU A 38 8.06 23.52 -14.16
C LEU A 38 8.77 24.67 -13.43
N HIS A 39 9.48 24.37 -12.35
CA HIS A 39 10.27 25.37 -11.62
C HIS A 39 11.34 26.01 -12.52
N ARG A 40 12.03 25.23 -13.37
CA ARG A 40 13.02 25.75 -14.33
C ARG A 40 12.42 26.73 -15.36
N TYR A 41 11.14 26.58 -15.70
CA TYR A 41 10.42 27.50 -16.58
C TYR A 41 9.71 28.64 -15.82
N GLY A 42 9.91 28.75 -14.50
CA GLY A 42 9.26 29.77 -13.68
C GLY A 42 7.76 29.52 -13.45
N ILE A 43 7.27 28.31 -13.71
CA ILE A 43 5.86 27.95 -13.58
C ILE A 43 5.61 27.44 -12.15
N GLY A 44 4.86 28.22 -11.37
CA GLY A 44 4.34 27.80 -10.07
C GLY A 44 2.98 27.11 -10.21
N THR A 45 2.87 25.87 -9.76
CA THR A 45 1.61 25.13 -9.70
C THR A 45 1.66 24.05 -8.62
N ASP A 46 0.51 23.70 -8.07
CA ASP A 46 0.38 22.68 -7.03
C ASP A 46 0.28 21.25 -7.59
N ALA A 47 0.09 21.08 -8.90
CA ALA A 47 -0.10 19.76 -9.50
C ALA A 47 1.01 18.75 -9.17
N PRO A 48 2.32 19.09 -9.21
CA PRO A 48 3.40 18.20 -8.78
C PRO A 48 3.27 17.75 -7.31
N ARG A 49 2.85 18.65 -6.41
CA ARG A 49 2.66 18.33 -5.00
C ARG A 49 1.45 17.41 -4.79
N GLU A 50 0.35 17.63 -5.52
CA GLU A 50 -0.81 16.75 -5.47
C GLU A 50 -0.50 15.34 -5.96
N ILE A 51 0.31 15.22 -7.02
CA ILE A 51 0.81 13.94 -7.55
C ILE A 51 1.57 13.17 -6.46
N ILE A 52 2.50 13.83 -5.77
CA ILE A 52 3.26 13.22 -4.66
C ILE A 52 2.32 12.84 -3.50
N ARG A 53 1.33 13.68 -3.17
CA ARG A 53 0.35 13.36 -2.13
C ARG A 53 -0.51 12.15 -2.46
N ILE A 54 -0.88 11.95 -3.73
CA ILE A 54 -1.58 10.75 -4.19
C ILE A 54 -0.68 9.52 -4.03
N ALA A 55 0.60 9.64 -4.41
CA ALA A 55 1.58 8.57 -4.24
C ALA A 55 1.70 8.13 -2.77
N ASP A 56 1.82 9.08 -1.83
CA ASP A 56 1.92 8.77 -0.40
C ASP A 56 0.68 8.04 0.15
N ARG A 57 -0.52 8.42 -0.32
CA ARG A 57 -1.76 7.69 0.01
C ARG A 57 -1.71 6.25 -0.52
N GLY A 58 -1.22 6.04 -1.74
CA GLY A 58 -1.02 4.72 -2.34
C GLY A 58 -0.05 3.86 -1.52
N ARG A 59 1.10 4.42 -1.12
CA ARG A 59 2.11 3.72 -0.29
C ARG A 59 1.56 3.32 1.08
N THR A 60 0.79 4.21 1.70
CA THR A 60 0.10 3.93 2.97
C THR A 60 -0.94 2.82 2.80
N GLY A 61 -1.72 2.85 1.72
CA GLY A 61 -2.70 1.82 1.40
C GLY A 61 -2.06 0.45 1.20
N ALA A 62 -0.97 0.39 0.41
CA ALA A 62 -0.23 -0.85 0.17
C ALA A 62 0.34 -1.45 1.47
N SER A 63 0.85 -0.61 2.38
CA SER A 63 1.39 -1.07 3.67
C SER A 63 0.29 -1.70 4.55
N LYS A 64 -0.87 -1.05 4.66
CA LYS A 64 -2.04 -1.58 5.39
C LYS A 64 -2.56 -2.88 4.79
N LEU A 65 -2.57 -3.01 3.47
CA LEU A 65 -2.96 -4.26 2.81
C LEU A 65 -1.99 -5.40 3.13
N ARG A 66 -0.68 -5.12 3.16
CA ARG A 66 0.34 -6.10 3.53
C ARG A 66 0.21 -6.55 4.98
N GLU A 67 0.04 -5.62 5.91
CA GLU A 67 -0.20 -5.91 7.34
C GLU A 67 -1.43 -6.80 7.53
N ARG A 68 -2.54 -6.49 6.84
CA ARG A 68 -3.75 -7.31 6.86
C ARG A 68 -3.50 -8.72 6.32
N ALA A 69 -2.78 -8.84 5.22
CA ALA A 69 -2.45 -10.14 4.65
C ALA A 69 -1.56 -10.98 5.60
N GLU A 70 -0.56 -10.36 6.23
CA GLU A 70 0.29 -11.01 7.23
C GLU A 70 -0.49 -11.45 8.48
N LEU A 71 -1.42 -10.63 8.97
CA LEU A 71 -2.27 -10.97 10.11
C LEU A 71 -3.17 -12.17 9.79
N ILE A 72 -3.84 -12.16 8.64
CA ILE A 72 -4.71 -13.28 8.26
C ILE A 72 -3.87 -14.55 8.04
N ARG A 73 -2.66 -14.45 7.50
CA ARG A 73 -1.73 -15.59 7.39
C ARG A 73 -1.41 -16.18 8.78
N LYS A 74 -1.05 -15.35 9.75
CA LYS A 74 -0.77 -15.78 11.14
C LYS A 74 -1.99 -16.44 11.80
N LEU A 75 -3.18 -15.89 11.58
CA LEU A 75 -4.43 -16.46 12.07
C LEU A 75 -4.71 -17.84 11.45
N ASN A 76 -4.48 -17.98 10.14
CA ASN A 76 -4.65 -19.25 9.41
C ASN A 76 -3.63 -20.33 9.82
N GLU A 77 -2.42 -19.94 10.20
CA GLU A 77 -1.37 -20.83 10.71
C GLU A 77 -1.61 -21.25 12.19
N GLY A 78 -2.72 -20.82 12.81
CA GLY A 78 -3.06 -21.14 14.22
C GLY A 78 -2.27 -20.34 15.25
N GLY A 79 -1.58 -19.28 14.82
CA GLY A 79 -0.55 -18.57 15.57
C GLY A 79 -0.98 -17.26 16.23
N VAL A 80 -2.24 -17.12 16.67
CA VAL A 80 -2.62 -16.00 17.55
C VAL A 80 -3.21 -16.58 18.83
N LYS A 81 -2.42 -16.60 19.89
CA LYS A 81 -2.97 -16.76 21.24
C LYS A 81 -3.87 -15.54 21.49
N SER A 82 -5.15 -15.78 21.75
CA SER A 82 -6.11 -14.73 22.10
C SER A 82 -5.58 -13.95 23.30
N GLY A 83 -4.98 -12.78 23.08
CA GLY A 83 -4.43 -11.91 24.13
C GLY A 83 -3.21 -11.06 23.78
N GLU A 84 -2.50 -11.32 22.67
CA GLU A 84 -1.20 -10.65 22.39
C GLU A 84 -1.24 -9.65 21.21
N PHE A 85 -2.41 -9.26 20.72
CA PHE A 85 -2.51 -8.25 19.66
C PHE A 85 -3.25 -7.02 20.17
N ASP A 86 -2.48 -6.01 20.58
CA ASP A 86 -2.97 -4.65 20.81
C ASP A 86 -2.73 -3.82 19.54
N PRO A 87 -3.77 -3.42 18.79
CA PRO A 87 -3.63 -2.61 17.59
C PRO A 87 -3.39 -1.11 17.88
N LEU A 88 -3.21 -0.70 19.14
CA LEU A 88 -3.05 0.71 19.55
C LEU A 88 -1.76 1.01 20.33
N THR A 89 -0.77 0.11 20.31
CA THR A 89 0.63 0.40 20.69
C THR A 89 1.59 0.23 19.53
#